data_AF-A0A1T0CPN5-F1
#
_entry.id   AF-A0A1T0CPN5-F1
#
_cell.length_a   1.000
_cell.length_b   1.000
_cell.length_c   1.000
_cell.angle_alpha   90.00
_cell.angle_beta   90.00
_cell.angle_gamma   90.00
#
_symmetry.space_group_name_H-M   'P 1'
#
loop_
_entity.id
_entity.type
_entity.pdbx_description
1 polymer ?
#
loop_
_entity_poly.entity_id
_entity_poly.type
_entity_poly.pdbx_seq_one_letter_code
_entity_poly.pdbx_strand_id
1 'polypeptide(L)'
;MTTVSFLILEKRSRLIEKHRFKKYTFSKTEKGFYIFYREYSNGVINKDMSLNDSYIEFIKDLSKEIECTIYFLIKNIKHQEAVDNFSIDNYLSECNKKNIQELNIDHDNIVEFDKPYKFSCSNEW
;
A
#
# COMPACT_ATOMS: atom_id res chain seq x y z
N MET A 1 16.75 -11.18 2.27
CA MET A 1 15.71 -10.59 1.42
C MET A 1 14.60 -10.20 2.37
N THR A 2 14.17 -8.94 2.34
CA THR A 2 13.14 -8.45 3.25
C THR A 2 11.92 -8.13 2.43
N THR A 3 10.82 -8.81 2.69
CA THR A 3 9.54 -8.46 2.09
C THR A 3 9.01 -7.20 2.77
N VAL A 4 8.53 -6.25 1.98
CA VAL A 4 8.05 -4.95 2.46
C VAL A 4 6.71 -4.68 1.81
N SER A 5 5.79 -4.17 2.62
CA SER A 5 4.52 -3.62 2.16
C SER A 5 4.62 -2.11 2.11
N PHE A 6 4.31 -1.51 0.97
CA PHE A 6 4.27 -0.07 0.76
C PHE A 6 2.84 0.44 0.67
N LEU A 7 2.60 1.56 1.35
CA LEU A 7 1.41 2.39 1.18
C LEU A 7 1.84 3.75 0.66
N ILE A 8 1.23 4.16 -0.43
CA ILE A 8 1.59 5.39 -1.15
C ILE A 8 0.33 6.24 -1.25
N LEU A 9 0.37 7.43 -0.64
CA LEU A 9 -0.81 8.28 -0.43
C LEU A 9 -0.55 9.71 -0.91
N GLU A 10 -1.57 10.39 -1.42
CA GLU A 10 -1.47 11.82 -1.78
C GLU A 10 -1.49 12.75 -0.54
N LYS A 11 -1.95 12.24 0.60
CA LYS A 11 -2.05 12.98 1.86
C LYS A 11 -1.43 12.18 3.01
N ARG A 12 -0.94 12.86 4.04
CA ARG A 12 -0.58 12.20 5.31
C ARG A 12 -1.84 11.72 6.02
N SER A 13 -1.76 10.56 6.64
CA SER A 13 -2.80 10.00 7.49
C SER A 13 -2.33 9.94 8.93
N ARG A 14 -3.16 10.44 9.85
CA ARG A 14 -2.94 10.27 11.30
C ARG A 14 -3.28 8.84 11.73
N LEU A 15 -4.17 8.14 11.01
CA LEU A 15 -4.49 6.74 11.26
C LEU A 15 -3.23 5.87 11.12
N ILE A 16 -2.42 6.06 10.09
CA ILE A 16 -1.14 5.34 9.92
C ILE A 16 -0.23 5.50 11.15
N GLU A 17 -0.11 6.73 11.67
CA GLU A 17 0.77 7.04 12.79
C GLU A 17 0.24 6.46 14.13
N LYS A 18 -1.08 6.31 14.26
CA LYS A 18 -1.76 5.81 15.48
C LYS A 18 -1.99 4.30 15.50
N HIS A 19 -2.04 3.63 14.34
CA HIS A 19 -2.47 2.24 14.25
C HIS A 19 -1.40 1.25 14.75
N ARG A 20 -1.40 0.98 16.06
CA ARG A 20 -0.37 0.19 16.78
C ARG A 20 -0.06 -1.18 16.15
N PHE A 21 -1.05 -1.86 15.55
CA PHE A 21 -0.91 -3.22 15.00
C PHE A 21 -0.47 -3.31 13.54
N LYS A 22 -0.63 -2.23 12.76
CA LYS A 22 -0.30 -2.20 11.32
C LYS A 22 0.77 -1.15 11.02
N LYS A 23 1.45 -0.66 12.05
CA LYS A 23 2.31 0.52 12.05
C LYS A 23 3.21 0.56 10.80
N TYR A 24 2.85 1.43 9.86
CA TYR A 24 3.76 1.80 8.79
C TYR A 24 4.71 2.88 9.29
N THR A 25 5.94 2.82 8.81
CA THR A 25 6.96 3.83 8.99
C THR A 25 6.95 4.74 7.78
N PHE A 26 6.98 6.05 8.01
CA PHE A 26 7.19 7.01 6.93
C PHE A 26 8.61 6.85 6.39
N SER A 27 8.76 6.67 5.08
CA SER A 27 10.07 6.67 4.41
C SER A 27 10.37 8.07 3.87
N LYS A 28 9.57 8.54 2.90
CA LYS A 28 9.84 9.80 2.20
C LYS A 28 8.62 10.34 1.46
N THR A 29 8.78 11.53 0.89
CA THR A 29 7.87 12.10 -0.10
C THR A 29 8.50 12.03 -1.48
N GLU A 30 7.73 11.60 -2.49
CA GLU A 30 8.17 11.49 -3.88
C GLU A 30 7.02 11.90 -4.81
N LYS A 31 7.25 12.87 -5.70
CA LYS A 31 6.26 13.38 -6.67
C LYS A 31 4.88 13.72 -6.07
N GLY A 32 4.87 14.29 -4.87
CA GLY A 32 3.63 14.68 -4.17
C GLY A 32 2.96 13.54 -3.39
N PHE A 33 3.51 12.32 -3.43
CA PHE A 33 3.04 11.20 -2.63
C PHE A 33 3.87 11.01 -1.38
N TYR A 34 3.20 10.66 -0.28
CA TYR A 34 3.79 10.18 0.95
C TYR A 34 3.94 8.67 0.88
N ILE A 35 5.17 8.19 1.01
CA ILE A 35 5.50 6.77 0.95
C ILE A 35 5.72 6.27 2.38
N PHE A 36 4.89 5.31 2.75
CA PHE A 36 4.96 4.58 3.99
C PHE A 36 5.32 3.14 3.69
N TYR A 37 6.07 2.51 4.59
CA TYR A 37 6.43 1.11 4.46
C TYR A 37 6.30 0.38 5.79
N ARG A 38 6.15 -0.94 5.71
CA ARG A 38 6.36 -1.82 6.87
C ARG A 38 7.05 -3.09 6.42
N GLU A 39 7.92 -3.61 7.27
CA GLU A 39 8.43 -4.96 7.08
C GLU A 39 7.27 -5.95 7.14
N TYR A 40 7.35 -6.94 6.27
CA TYR A 40 6.37 -7.99 6.16
C TYR A 40 6.31 -8.82 7.44
N SER A 41 5.13 -8.85 8.05
CA SER A 41 4.75 -9.81 9.07
C SER A 41 3.35 -10.34 8.76
N ASN A 42 2.97 -11.48 9.35
CA ASN A 42 1.71 -12.22 9.13
C ASN A 42 0.42 -11.42 9.41
N GLY A 43 0.18 -10.31 8.72
CA GLY A 43 -0.93 -9.41 8.99
C GLY A 43 -1.13 -8.35 7.90
N VAL A 44 -0.66 -8.59 6.68
CA VAL A 44 -1.08 -7.80 5.51
C VAL A 44 -1.78 -8.74 4.54
N ILE A 45 -1.14 -9.87 4.23
CA ILE A 45 -1.72 -10.98 3.46
C ILE A 45 -1.77 -12.26 4.29
N ASN A 46 -2.73 -13.11 3.97
CA ASN A 46 -2.87 -14.48 4.46
C ASN A 46 -2.01 -15.44 3.60
N LYS A 47 -2.01 -16.74 3.95
CA LYS A 47 -1.18 -17.76 3.29
C LYS A 47 -1.52 -18.00 1.81
N ASP A 48 -2.72 -17.66 1.41
CA ASP A 48 -3.27 -17.77 0.05
C ASP A 48 -3.11 -16.49 -0.78
N MET A 49 -2.28 -15.54 -0.31
CA MET A 49 -2.06 -14.24 -0.93
C MET A 49 -3.28 -13.30 -0.92
N SER A 50 -4.35 -13.63 -0.18
CA SER A 50 -5.45 -12.71 0.10
C SER A 50 -5.06 -11.65 1.12
N LEU A 51 -5.58 -10.43 1.02
CA LEU A 51 -5.43 -9.44 2.09
C LEU A 51 -6.14 -9.93 3.37
N ASN A 52 -5.49 -9.72 4.51
CA ASN A 52 -6.08 -10.03 5.80
C ASN A 52 -7.26 -9.10 6.11
N ASP A 53 -8.34 -9.61 6.71
CA ASP A 53 -9.55 -8.82 7.01
C ASP A 53 -9.26 -7.55 7.84
N SER A 54 -8.42 -7.67 8.86
CA SER A 54 -8.03 -6.49 9.67
C SER A 54 -7.17 -5.49 8.89
N TYR A 55 -6.53 -5.91 7.80
CA TYR A 55 -5.86 -5.00 6.88
C TYR A 55 -6.86 -4.33 5.92
N ILE A 56 -7.87 -5.07 5.45
CA ILE A 56 -8.97 -4.53 4.65
C ILE A 56 -9.72 -3.44 5.41
N GLU A 57 -10.10 -3.71 6.66
CA GLU A 57 -10.75 -2.71 7.54
C GLU A 57 -9.88 -1.46 7.69
N PHE A 58 -8.58 -1.65 7.92
CA PHE A 58 -7.63 -0.55 7.99
C PHE A 58 -7.59 0.27 6.70
N ILE A 59 -7.60 -0.35 5.51
CA ILE A 59 -7.63 0.36 4.23
C ILE A 59 -8.95 1.12 4.03
N LYS A 60 -10.09 0.55 4.46
CA LYS A 60 -11.40 1.21 4.43
C LYS A 60 -11.44 2.43 5.35
N ASP A 61 -10.89 2.33 6.55
CA ASP A 61 -10.86 3.45 7.48
C ASP A 61 -9.87 4.52 7.04
N LEU A 62 -8.73 4.10 6.48
CA LEU A 62 -7.75 4.99 5.89
C LEU A 62 -8.37 5.77 4.72
N SER A 63 -9.14 5.12 3.85
CA SER A 63 -9.75 5.79 2.70
C SER A 63 -10.79 6.82 3.11
N LYS A 64 -11.56 6.54 4.16
CA LYS A 64 -12.51 7.50 4.75
C LYS A 64 -11.80 8.71 5.36
N GLU A 65 -10.61 8.53 5.94
CA GLU A 65 -9.83 9.65 6.51
C GLU A 65 -9.28 10.57 5.42
N ILE A 66 -8.67 10.00 4.39
CA ILE A 66 -7.87 10.78 3.43
C ILE A 66 -8.67 11.22 2.19
N GLU A 67 -9.79 10.54 1.90
CA GLU A 67 -10.67 10.79 0.76
C GLU A 67 -9.89 10.87 -0.57
N CYS A 68 -8.90 9.99 -0.76
CA CYS A 68 -8.11 9.91 -1.98
C CYS A 68 -7.74 8.47 -2.31
N THR A 69 -7.19 8.27 -3.51
CA THR A 69 -6.72 6.95 -3.94
C THR A 69 -5.55 6.49 -3.08
N ILE A 70 -5.67 5.29 -2.55
CA ILE A 70 -4.62 4.59 -1.83
C ILE A 70 -3.91 3.67 -2.81
N TYR A 71 -2.60 3.80 -2.94
CA TYR A 71 -1.80 2.84 -3.69
C TYR A 71 -1.09 1.88 -2.76
N PHE A 72 -1.06 0.61 -3.14
CA PHE A 72 -0.53 -0.49 -2.37
C PHE A 72 0.41 -1.34 -3.22
N LEU A 73 1.53 -1.76 -2.65
CA LEU A 73 2.51 -2.61 -3.31
C LEU A 73 3.22 -3.49 -2.29
N ILE A 74 3.30 -4.80 -2.54
CA ILE A 74 4.19 -5.69 -1.81
C ILE A 74 5.43 -5.94 -2.68
N LYS A 75 6.62 -5.74 -2.12
CA LYS A 75 7.88 -5.93 -2.83
C LYS A 75 8.87 -6.69 -1.98
N ASN A 76 9.68 -7.52 -2.62
CA ASN A 76 10.85 -8.09 -1.99
C ASN A 76 12.07 -7.20 -2.23
N ILE A 77 12.61 -6.63 -1.15
CA ILE A 77 13.80 -5.79 -1.18
C ILE A 77 15.03 -6.69 -0.99
N LYS A 78 15.99 -6.57 -1.92
CA LYS A 78 17.24 -7.34 -1.85
C LYS A 78 18.09 -6.83 -0.68
N HIS A 79 18.93 -7.69 -0.08
CA HIS A 79 19.70 -7.35 1.14
C HIS A 79 20.63 -6.13 1.03
N GLN A 80 20.89 -5.64 -0.19
CA GLN A 80 21.72 -4.46 -0.47
C GLN A 80 20.90 -3.21 -0.82
N GLU A 81 19.60 -3.34 -1.01
CA GLU A 81 18.70 -2.22 -1.29
C GLU A 81 18.17 -1.67 0.04
N ALA A 82 18.39 -0.38 0.30
CA ALA A 82 17.72 0.29 1.40
C ALA A 82 16.24 0.53 1.04
N VAL A 83 15.33 0.41 2.02
CA VAL A 83 13.91 0.70 1.80
C VAL A 83 13.71 2.12 1.26
N ASP A 84 14.53 3.07 1.71
CA ASP A 84 14.48 4.47 1.27
C ASP A 84 14.88 4.67 -0.20
N ASN A 85 15.53 3.69 -0.82
CA ASN A 85 15.83 3.70 -2.26
C ASN A 85 14.62 3.28 -3.12
N PHE A 86 13.54 2.77 -2.52
CA PHE A 86 12.30 2.49 -3.24
C PHE A 86 11.80 3.76 -3.96
N SER A 87 11.49 3.67 -5.25
CA SER A 87 10.95 4.78 -6.03
C SER A 87 9.63 4.39 -6.67
N ILE A 88 8.67 5.32 -6.65
CA ILE A 88 7.34 5.13 -7.25
C ILE A 88 7.36 5.31 -8.77
N ASP A 89 8.44 5.80 -9.37
CA ASP A 89 8.53 6.07 -10.81
C ASP A 89 8.29 4.84 -11.68
N ASN A 90 8.78 3.70 -11.21
CA ASN A 90 8.59 2.43 -11.90
C ASN A 90 7.14 1.93 -11.84
N TYR A 91 6.27 2.52 -11.01
CA TYR A 91 4.92 2.03 -10.75
C TYR A 91 3.84 3.06 -11.11
N LEU A 92 4.07 4.34 -10.82
CA LEU A 92 3.09 5.42 -10.96
C LEU A 92 3.41 6.43 -12.08
N SER A 93 4.43 6.18 -12.91
CA SER A 93 4.67 6.98 -14.12
C SER A 93 3.51 6.84 -15.12
N GLU A 94 3.31 7.83 -15.98
CA GLU A 94 2.22 7.81 -16.97
C GLU A 94 2.21 6.56 -17.87
N CYS A 95 3.39 6.05 -18.21
CA CYS A 95 3.54 4.81 -18.96
C CYS A 95 3.09 3.57 -18.17
N ASN A 96 3.33 3.55 -16.86
CA ASN A 96 3.09 2.38 -16.00
C ASN A 96 1.74 2.42 -15.28
N LYS A 97 1.05 3.57 -15.26
CA LYS A 97 -0.31 3.69 -14.67
C LYS A 97 -1.31 2.69 -15.25
N LYS A 98 -1.13 2.26 -16.51
CA LYS A 98 -1.96 1.24 -17.16
C LYS A 98 -1.85 -0.15 -16.52
N ASN A 99 -0.76 -0.42 -15.79
CA ASN A 99 -0.49 -1.70 -15.13
C ASN A 99 -0.98 -1.74 -13.67
N ILE A 100 -1.53 -0.63 -13.16
CA ILE A 100 -2.06 -0.55 -11.80
C ILE A 100 -3.42 -1.24 -11.76
N GLN A 101 -3.55 -2.28 -10.94
CA GLN A 101 -4.80 -3.00 -10.78
C GLN A 101 -5.72 -2.33 -9.77
N GLU A 102 -7.03 -2.38 -10.01
CA GLU A 102 -7.99 -1.98 -8.98
C GLU A 102 -8.06 -3.07 -7.92
N LEU A 103 -7.90 -2.66 -6.67
CA LEU A 103 -8.04 -3.54 -5.53
C LEU A 103 -9.50 -3.55 -5.10
N ASN A 104 -10.24 -4.59 -5.49
CA ASN A 104 -11.59 -4.80 -4.98
C ASN A 104 -11.51 -5.52 -3.63
N ILE A 105 -11.51 -4.73 -2.55
CA ILE A 105 -11.40 -5.26 -1.18
C ILE A 105 -12.68 -5.96 -0.68
N ASP A 106 -13.79 -5.85 -1.41
CA ASP A 106 -15.05 -6.54 -1.09
C ASP A 106 -15.20 -7.87 -1.86
N HIS A 107 -14.33 -8.13 -2.82
CA HIS A 107 -14.28 -9.36 -3.64
C HIS A 107 -12.84 -9.92 -3.61
N ASP A 108 -12.42 -10.69 -4.63
CA ASP A 108 -11.10 -11.32 -4.77
C ASP A 108 -9.94 -10.36 -4.41
N ASN A 109 -9.57 -10.35 -3.13
CA ASN A 109 -8.58 -9.49 -2.51
C ASN A 109 -7.16 -10.08 -2.62
N ILE A 110 -6.93 -10.84 -3.70
CA ILE A 110 -5.68 -11.53 -3.97
C ILE A 110 -4.69 -10.52 -4.53
N VAL A 111 -3.49 -10.50 -3.96
CA VAL A 111 -2.41 -9.60 -4.38
C VAL A 111 -1.16 -10.36 -4.77
N GLU A 112 -0.39 -9.80 -5.70
CA GLU A 112 0.86 -10.35 -6.17
C GLU A 112 2.04 -9.46 -5.76
N PHE A 113 3.23 -10.06 -5.67
CA PHE A 113 4.47 -9.32 -5.46
C PHE A 113 4.82 -8.47 -6.68
N ASP A 114 5.45 -7.32 -6.42
CA ASP A 114 5.93 -6.36 -7.42
C ASP A 114 4.83 -5.79 -8.34
N LYS A 115 3.57 -5.97 -7.97
CA LYS A 115 2.40 -5.47 -8.70
C LYS A 115 1.72 -4.33 -7.93
N PRO A 116 1.55 -3.14 -8.53
CA PRO A 116 0.90 -2.03 -7.87
C PRO A 116 -0.63 -2.15 -7.96
N TYR A 117 -1.28 -1.89 -6.83
CA TYR A 117 -2.72 -1.86 -6.71
C TYR A 117 -3.17 -0.46 -6.30
N LYS A 118 -4.36 -0.06 -6.75
CA LYS A 118 -5.03 1.16 -6.30
C LYS A 118 -6.38 0.82 -5.68
N PHE A 119 -6.69 1.48 -4.59
CA PHE A 119 -8.00 1.48 -3.96
C PHE A 119 -8.54 2.91 -3.98
N SER A 120 -9.65 3.11 -4.67
CA SER A 120 -10.36 4.39 -4.69
C SER A 120 -11.66 4.19 -3.92
N CYS A 121 -11.92 5.07 -2.95
CA CYS A 121 -13.22 5.08 -2.29
C CYS A 121 -14.25 5.55 -3.33
N SER A 122 -15.08 4.66 -3.85
CA SER A 122 -16.28 5.06 -4.59
C SER A 122 -17.23 5.70 -3.58
N ASN A 123 -17.54 6.97 -3.78
CA ASN A 123 -18.66 7.62 -3.11
C ASN A 123 -19.96 7.05 -3.68
N GLU A 124 -20.34 5.86 -3.25
CA GLU A 124 -21.69 5.34 -3.46
C GLU A 124 -22.32 5.06 -2.10
N TRP A 125 -23.04 6.07 -1.60
CA TRP A 125 -24.05 5.97 -0.54
C TRP A 125 -25.33 6.59 -1.05
#